data_AF-A0A7C3I2G0-F1
#
_entry.id   AF-A0A7C3I2G0-F1
#
_cell.length_a   1.000
_cell.length_b   1.000
_cell.length_c   1.000
_cell.angle_alpha   90.00
_cell.angle_beta   90.00
_cell.angle_gamma   90.00
#
_symmetry.space_group_name_H-M   'P 1'
#
loop_
_entity.id
_entity.type
_entity.pdbx_description
1 polymer ?
#
loop_
_entity_poly.entity_id
_entity_poly.type
_entity_poly.pdbx_seq_one_letter_code
_entity_poly.pdbx_strand_id
1 'polypeptide(L)'
;MNSDLSTVKAAYEQWLAGAPAGPADTPSAGPEQTPEPPVATVLVPRVREAEFTREGYHLDVVVRPDQVVEAAKIADRLGFSIDAVTGVDWIREDQMEIVYDFHHRLQGWRLVIRTRVPRQQPELPSIHQVFPGANWHERETHEFFGIRFLGHPNLTPFLLPEDATYHPLRKDFQGAA
;
A
#
# COMPACT_ATOMS: atom_id res chain seq x y z
N MET A 1 0.55 18.68 21.03
CA MET A 1 -0.80 18.10 21.17
C MET A 1 -0.62 16.60 21.37
N ASN A 2 -1.08 16.03 22.48
CA ASN A 2 -1.15 14.58 22.64
C ASN A 2 -2.33 14.10 21.80
N SER A 3 -2.08 13.71 20.56
CA SER A 3 -3.09 13.09 19.71
C SER A 3 -3.29 11.65 20.20
N ASP A 4 -4.31 11.39 21.02
CA ASP A 4 -4.66 10.01 21.39
C ASP A 4 -5.04 9.19 20.14
N LEU A 5 -4.95 7.85 20.21
CA LEU A 5 -5.23 6.93 19.11
C LEU A 5 -6.63 7.17 18.51
N SER A 6 -7.60 7.54 19.35
CA SER A 6 -8.96 7.94 18.94
C SER A 6 -8.97 9.11 17.96
N THR A 7 -8.05 10.08 18.11
CA THR A 7 -7.89 11.23 17.20
C THR A 7 -7.32 10.79 15.86
N VAL A 8 -6.34 9.88 15.87
CA VAL A 8 -5.75 9.32 14.64
C VAL A 8 -6.82 8.59 13.84
N LYS A 9 -7.59 7.72 14.51
CA LYS A 9 -8.71 6.99 13.90
C LYS A 9 -9.75 7.93 13.31
N ALA A 10 -10.22 8.92 14.09
CA ALA A 10 -11.24 9.85 13.64
C ALA A 10 -10.79 10.64 12.39
N ALA A 11 -9.50 11.00 12.29
CA ALA A 11 -8.97 11.70 11.12
C ALA A 11 -9.10 10.85 9.83
N TYR A 12 -8.78 9.55 9.90
CA TYR A 12 -8.95 8.65 8.75
C TYR A 12 -10.42 8.38 8.44
N GLU A 13 -11.27 8.19 9.44
CA GLU A 13 -12.71 7.95 9.23
C GLU A 13 -13.39 9.15 8.57
N GLN A 14 -13.11 10.36 9.07
CA GLN A 14 -13.64 11.60 8.49
C GLN A 14 -13.17 11.80 7.06
N TRP A 15 -11.88 11.55 6.80
CA TRP A 15 -11.33 11.66 5.46
C TRP A 15 -11.94 10.63 4.49
N LEU A 16 -12.03 9.36 4.88
CA LEU A 16 -12.62 8.32 4.03
C LEU A 16 -14.10 8.59 3.73
N ALA A 17 -14.86 9.11 4.70
CA ALA A 17 -16.26 9.49 4.51
C ALA A 17 -16.43 10.67 3.51
N GLY A 18 -15.43 11.54 3.41
CA GLY A 18 -15.43 12.68 2.49
C GLY A 18 -14.67 12.45 1.18
N ALA A 19 -14.03 11.30 1.00
CA ALA A 19 -13.20 11.01 -0.16
C ALA A 19 -14.06 10.81 -1.42
N PRO A 20 -13.64 11.33 -2.59
CA PRO A 20 -14.39 11.14 -3.83
C PRO A 20 -14.50 9.65 -4.20
N ALA A 21 -15.62 9.32 -4.86
CA ALA A 21 -15.84 8.01 -5.46
C ALA A 21 -14.68 7.68 -6.42
N GLY A 22 -14.23 6.43 -6.40
CA GLY A 22 -13.08 5.99 -7.20
C GLY A 22 -13.41 5.94 -8.69
N PRO A 23 -12.39 5.85 -9.57
CA PRO A 23 -12.60 5.71 -11.01
C PRO A 23 -13.41 4.45 -11.41
N ALA A 24 -13.48 3.44 -10.53
CA ALA A 24 -14.31 2.25 -10.72
C ALA A 24 -15.81 2.44 -10.40
N ASP A 25 -16.19 3.57 -9.79
CA ASP A 25 -17.58 3.86 -9.38
C ASP A 25 -18.40 4.58 -10.46
N THR A 26 -17.80 4.83 -11.64
CA THR A 26 -18.50 5.39 -12.80
C THR A 26 -18.81 4.24 -13.78
N PRO A 27 -20.08 3.97 -14.14
CA PRO A 27 -20.40 2.91 -15.07
C PRO A 27 -19.83 3.26 -16.45
N SER A 28 -18.81 2.50 -16.89
CA SER A 28 -18.25 2.61 -18.23
C SER A 28 -19.21 1.94 -19.23
N ALA A 29 -19.65 2.69 -20.23
CA ALA A 29 -20.47 2.22 -21.33
C ALA A 29 -19.58 1.83 -22.52
N GLY A 30 -19.49 0.53 -22.85
CA GLY A 30 -18.87 0.04 -24.09
C GLY A 30 -18.61 -1.47 -24.06
N PRO A 31 -18.88 -2.24 -25.15
CA PRO A 31 -18.86 -3.69 -25.11
C PRO A 31 -17.53 -4.29 -25.60
N GLU A 32 -16.89 -5.16 -24.83
CA GLU A 32 -16.40 -6.47 -25.30
C GLU A 32 -15.97 -7.34 -24.11
N GLN A 33 -16.65 -8.46 -23.93
CA GLN A 33 -16.41 -9.42 -22.86
C GLN A 33 -15.19 -10.28 -23.21
N THR A 34 -14.07 -10.06 -22.54
CA THR A 34 -13.00 -11.04 -22.35
C THR A 34 -13.29 -11.81 -21.04
N PRO A 35 -12.95 -13.10 -20.88
CA PRO A 35 -13.40 -13.87 -19.71
C PRO A 35 -12.95 -13.15 -18.45
N GLU A 36 -13.91 -12.76 -17.61
CA GLU A 36 -13.63 -12.06 -16.36
C GLU A 36 -12.63 -12.90 -15.54
N PRO A 37 -11.45 -12.35 -15.19
CA PRO A 37 -10.60 -12.99 -14.20
C PRO A 37 -11.43 -13.16 -12.90
N PRO A 38 -11.11 -14.16 -12.05
CA PRO A 38 -11.84 -14.37 -10.80
C PRO A 38 -11.94 -13.04 -10.06
N VAL A 39 -13.17 -12.62 -9.74
CA VAL A 39 -13.51 -11.30 -9.19
C VAL A 39 -12.44 -10.86 -8.21
N ALA A 40 -11.60 -9.91 -8.63
CA ALA A 40 -10.56 -9.34 -7.81
C ALA A 40 -11.21 -8.94 -6.48
N THR A 41 -10.74 -9.50 -5.37
CA THR A 41 -11.23 -9.08 -4.05
C THR A 41 -10.73 -7.68 -3.80
N VAL A 42 -11.54 -6.69 -4.19
CA VAL A 42 -11.28 -5.27 -3.96
C VAL A 42 -11.30 -5.05 -2.46
N LEU A 43 -10.18 -4.57 -1.93
CA LEU A 43 -10.11 -4.14 -0.54
C LEU A 43 -11.01 -2.91 -0.35
N VAL A 44 -12.10 -3.09 0.38
CA VAL A 44 -13.01 -1.98 0.71
C VAL A 44 -12.30 -1.03 1.68
N PRO A 45 -12.23 0.28 1.36
CA PRO A 45 -11.64 1.28 2.24
C PRO A 45 -12.30 1.27 3.62
N ARG A 46 -11.49 1.23 4.68
CA ARG A 46 -11.96 1.16 6.07
C ARG A 46 -10.86 1.56 7.04
N VAL A 47 -11.28 1.90 8.25
CA VAL A 47 -10.39 2.06 9.41
C VAL A 47 -10.77 1.00 10.44
N ARG A 48 -9.78 0.31 11.00
CA ARG A 48 -9.99 -0.73 12.01
C ARG A 48 -8.97 -0.58 13.12
N GLU A 49 -9.46 -0.58 14.36
CA GLU A 49 -8.59 -0.73 15.54
C GLU A 49 -8.15 -2.20 15.67
N ALA A 50 -6.91 -2.37 16.10
CA ALA A 50 -6.29 -3.68 16.27
C ALA A 50 -5.70 -3.82 17.68
N GLU A 51 -5.67 -5.06 18.15
CA GLU A 51 -5.06 -5.38 19.43
C GLU A 51 -3.53 -5.48 19.24
N PHE A 52 -2.79 -4.50 19.74
CA PHE A 52 -1.34 -4.42 19.54
C PHE A 52 -0.57 -5.68 19.98
N THR A 53 -0.95 -6.27 21.11
CA THR A 53 -0.33 -7.49 21.65
C THR A 53 -0.50 -8.72 20.76
N ARG A 54 -1.52 -8.74 19.90
CA ARG A 54 -1.83 -9.85 19.00
C ARG A 54 -1.38 -9.58 17.57
N GLU A 55 -1.54 -8.35 17.10
CA GLU A 55 -1.38 -7.98 15.70
C GLU A 55 -0.12 -7.14 15.42
N GLY A 56 0.48 -6.54 16.45
CA GLY A 56 1.69 -5.72 16.32
C GLY A 56 1.43 -4.27 15.89
N TYR A 57 0.17 -3.90 15.67
CA TYR A 57 -0.24 -2.53 15.34
C TYR A 57 -1.53 -2.12 16.06
N HIS A 58 -1.77 -0.81 16.14
CA HIS A 58 -2.92 -0.24 16.83
C HIS A 58 -4.05 0.15 15.86
N LEU A 59 -3.70 0.56 14.63
CA LEU A 59 -4.65 0.98 13.61
C LEU A 59 -4.28 0.40 12.25
N ASP A 60 -5.29 -0.12 11.55
CA ASP A 60 -5.21 -0.68 10.20
C ASP A 60 -6.15 0.12 9.30
N VAL A 61 -5.57 0.83 8.34
CA VAL A 61 -6.29 1.69 7.39
C VAL A 61 -6.17 1.10 6.01
N VAL A 62 -7.28 0.67 5.45
CA VAL A 62 -7.36 0.19 4.08
C VAL A 62 -7.82 1.34 3.20
N VAL A 63 -7.10 1.57 2.11
CA VAL A 63 -7.38 2.64 1.14
C VAL A 63 -7.31 2.10 -0.28
N ARG A 64 -7.86 2.85 -1.24
CA ARG A 64 -7.66 2.56 -2.66
C ARG A 64 -6.23 2.95 -3.11
N PRO A 65 -5.72 2.39 -4.22
CA PRO A 65 -4.40 2.75 -4.76
C PRO A 65 -4.22 4.24 -5.03
N ASP A 66 -5.25 4.93 -5.53
CA ASP A 66 -5.23 6.37 -5.81
C ASP A 66 -5.17 7.23 -4.54
N GLN A 67 -5.43 6.65 -3.37
CA GLN A 67 -5.55 7.36 -2.10
C GLN A 67 -4.31 7.26 -1.20
N VAL A 68 -3.32 6.42 -1.56
CA VAL A 68 -2.15 6.13 -0.68
C VAL A 68 -1.35 7.37 -0.32
N VAL A 69 -1.22 8.33 -1.24
CA VAL A 69 -0.48 9.57 -1.00
C VAL A 69 -1.20 10.46 0.02
N GLU A 70 -2.52 10.60 -0.08
CA GLU A 70 -3.29 11.38 0.88
C GLU A 70 -3.32 10.70 2.25
N ALA A 71 -3.42 9.37 2.29
CA ALA A 71 -3.30 8.61 3.52
C ALA A 71 -1.93 8.84 4.20
N ALA A 72 -0.84 8.82 3.42
CA ALA A 72 0.49 9.14 3.89
C ALA A 72 0.59 10.58 4.42
N LYS A 73 -0.02 11.58 3.75
CA LYS A 73 -0.06 12.96 4.25
C LYS A 73 -0.81 13.10 5.58
N ILE A 74 -1.86 12.30 5.80
CA ILE A 74 -2.56 12.25 7.09
C ILE A 74 -1.61 11.70 8.17
N ALA A 75 -0.91 10.60 7.89
CA ALA A 75 0.08 10.04 8.82
C ALA A 75 1.17 11.07 9.19
N ASP A 76 1.73 11.79 8.20
CA ASP A 76 2.76 12.81 8.41
C ASP A 76 2.26 13.96 9.30
N ARG A 77 1.08 14.52 9.00
CA ARG A 77 0.46 15.58 9.84
C ARG A 77 0.20 15.14 11.28
N LEU A 78 -0.04 13.84 11.48
CA LEU A 78 -0.28 13.25 12.79
C LEU A 78 1.01 12.82 13.51
N GLY A 79 2.19 13.10 12.94
CA GLY A 79 3.48 12.87 13.60
C GLY A 79 4.02 11.44 13.47
N PHE A 80 3.49 10.65 12.54
CA PHE A 80 4.02 9.33 12.24
C PHE A 80 5.31 9.42 11.40
N SER A 81 6.10 8.35 11.44
CA SER A 81 7.30 8.16 10.63
C SER A 81 7.23 6.76 10.03
N ILE A 82 7.72 6.62 8.79
CA ILE A 82 7.68 5.35 8.07
C ILE A 82 8.71 4.36 8.64
N ASP A 83 8.31 3.10 8.80
CA ASP A 83 9.17 1.99 9.20
C ASP A 83 9.54 1.10 8.01
N ALA A 84 8.53 0.74 7.20
CA ALA A 84 8.69 -0.19 6.09
C ALA A 84 7.61 0.01 5.02
N VAL A 85 7.94 -0.42 3.81
CA VAL A 85 6.98 -0.70 2.74
C VAL A 85 7.22 -2.13 2.31
N THR A 86 6.17 -2.94 2.29
CA THR A 86 6.27 -4.37 1.94
C THR A 86 5.20 -4.77 0.94
N GLY A 87 5.53 -5.73 0.08
CA GLY A 87 4.59 -6.38 -0.82
C GLY A 87 4.07 -7.70 -0.26
N VAL A 88 2.81 -8.04 -0.54
CA VAL A 88 2.22 -9.35 -0.27
C VAL A 88 1.54 -9.86 -1.55
N ASP A 89 2.03 -10.98 -2.07
CA ASP A 89 1.48 -11.61 -3.27
C ASP A 89 0.24 -12.45 -2.92
N TRP A 90 -0.94 -11.97 -3.28
CA TRP A 90 -2.22 -12.68 -3.17
C TRP A 90 -2.51 -13.42 -4.50
N ILE A 91 -1.67 -14.41 -4.80
CA ILE A 91 -1.67 -15.14 -6.09
C ILE A 91 -3.03 -15.78 -6.44
N ARG A 92 -3.81 -16.23 -5.44
CA ARG A 92 -5.12 -16.85 -5.69
C ARG A 92 -6.19 -15.83 -6.05
N GLU A 93 -6.01 -14.60 -5.59
CA GLU A 93 -6.91 -13.46 -5.81
C GLU A 93 -6.45 -12.58 -6.99
N ASP A 94 -5.34 -12.93 -7.65
CA ASP A 94 -4.67 -12.13 -8.68
C ASP A 94 -4.42 -10.67 -8.25
N GLN A 95 -4.05 -10.48 -6.97
CA GLN A 95 -3.78 -9.17 -6.38
C GLN A 95 -2.36 -9.09 -5.79
N MET A 96 -1.81 -7.88 -5.80
CA MET A 96 -0.65 -7.51 -5.01
C MET A 96 -1.09 -6.53 -3.93
N GLU A 97 -0.85 -6.85 -2.66
CA GLU A 97 -1.09 -5.92 -1.56
C GLU A 97 0.20 -5.18 -1.21
N ILE A 98 0.10 -3.88 -1.01
CA ILE A 98 1.18 -3.05 -0.50
C ILE A 98 0.79 -2.65 0.92
N VAL A 99 1.71 -2.89 1.86
CA VAL A 99 1.54 -2.60 3.28
C VAL A 99 2.61 -1.58 3.68
N TYR A 100 2.15 -0.44 4.19
CA TYR A 100 2.99 0.62 4.71
C TYR A 100 2.90 0.61 6.23
N ASP A 101 4.02 0.38 6.89
CA ASP A 101 4.14 0.37 8.34
C ASP A 101 4.67 1.71 8.83
N PHE A 102 4.03 2.27 9.85
CA PHE A 102 4.39 3.54 10.46
C PHE A 102 4.43 3.44 11.98
N HIS A 103 5.29 4.25 12.59
CA HIS A 103 5.34 4.46 14.04
C HIS A 103 5.16 5.92 14.42
N HIS A 104 4.52 6.15 15.55
CA HIS A 104 4.48 7.46 16.17
C HIS A 104 5.62 7.60 17.18
N ARG A 105 6.60 8.47 16.87
CA ARG A 105 7.87 8.59 17.62
C ARG A 105 7.72 8.80 19.12
N LEU A 106 6.74 9.58 19.56
CA LEU A 106 6.64 9.99 20.97
C LEU A 106 5.75 9.10 21.83
N GLN A 107 4.94 8.25 21.21
CA GLN A 107 3.76 7.72 21.88
C GLN A 107 3.55 6.22 21.64
N GLY A 108 4.41 5.60 20.84
CA GLY A 108 4.45 4.15 20.67
C GLY A 108 3.33 3.57 19.81
N TRP A 109 2.44 4.39 19.24
CA TRP A 109 1.42 3.91 18.32
C TRP A 109 2.05 3.39 17.02
N ARG A 110 1.42 2.35 16.47
CA ARG A 110 1.77 1.72 15.21
C ARG A 110 0.56 1.77 14.30
N LEU A 111 0.77 2.28 13.10
CA LEU A 111 -0.25 2.46 12.08
C LEU A 111 0.16 1.64 10.87
N VAL A 112 -0.79 0.90 10.31
CA VAL A 112 -0.63 0.21 9.05
C VAL A 112 -1.57 0.82 8.03
N ILE A 113 -1.07 1.14 6.84
CA ILE A 113 -1.87 1.54 5.68
C ILE A 113 -1.74 0.44 4.63
N ARG A 114 -2.85 -0.06 4.10
CA ARG A 114 -2.89 -1.13 3.10
C ARG A 114 -3.62 -0.70 1.84
N THR A 115 -3.15 -1.19 0.71
CA THR A 115 -3.85 -1.10 -0.57
C THR A 115 -3.63 -2.35 -1.40
N ARG A 116 -4.50 -2.62 -2.37
CA ARG A 116 -4.33 -3.70 -3.35
C ARG A 116 -4.41 -3.19 -4.78
N VAL A 117 -3.55 -3.72 -5.61
CA VAL A 117 -3.49 -3.47 -7.06
C VAL A 117 -3.53 -4.80 -7.82
N PRO A 118 -3.95 -4.81 -9.10
CA PRO A 118 -3.87 -6.01 -9.94
C PRO A 118 -2.45 -6.57 -9.99
N ARG A 119 -2.30 -7.90 -9.82
CA ARG A 119 -0.97 -8.54 -9.78
C ARG A 119 -0.22 -8.49 -11.11
N GLN A 120 -0.93 -8.48 -12.23
CA GLN A 120 -0.34 -8.53 -13.58
C GLN A 120 0.40 -7.24 -13.95
N GLN A 121 -0.14 -6.09 -13.54
CA GLN A 121 0.44 -4.76 -13.75
C GLN A 121 0.32 -3.96 -12.43
N PRO A 122 1.09 -4.34 -11.39
CA PRO A 122 0.92 -3.76 -10.07
C PRO A 122 1.56 -2.37 -10.06
N GLU A 123 0.74 -1.33 -10.07
CA GLU A 123 1.19 0.05 -10.03
C GLU A 123 0.34 0.93 -9.13
N LEU A 124 0.99 1.90 -8.48
CA LEU A 124 0.36 2.88 -7.60
C LEU A 124 1.26 4.11 -7.43
N PRO A 125 0.72 5.27 -7.01
CA PRO A 125 1.53 6.44 -6.69
C PRO A 125 2.54 6.19 -5.57
N SER A 126 3.75 6.74 -5.72
CA SER A 126 4.80 6.75 -4.69
C SER A 126 4.45 7.69 -3.54
N ILE A 127 4.75 7.26 -2.30
CA ILE A 127 4.67 8.11 -1.12
C ILE A 127 5.99 8.83 -0.80
N HIS A 128 7.04 8.64 -1.62
CA HIS A 128 8.34 9.30 -1.47
C HIS A 128 8.23 10.83 -1.30
N GLN A 129 7.31 11.44 -2.04
CA GLN A 129 7.04 12.89 -1.97
C GLN A 129 6.55 13.38 -0.60
N VAL A 130 6.05 12.47 0.25
CA VAL A 130 5.64 12.73 1.63
C VAL A 130 6.71 12.24 2.61
N PHE A 131 7.17 11.00 2.42
CA PHE A 131 8.17 10.37 3.26
C PHE A 131 9.42 10.04 2.43
N PRO A 132 10.49 10.86 2.50
CA PRO A 132 11.75 10.57 1.78
C PRO A 132 12.36 9.20 2.13
N GLY A 133 12.11 8.71 3.36
CA GLY A 133 12.53 7.37 3.79
C GLY A 133 11.92 6.23 2.95
N ALA A 134 10.79 6.46 2.27
CA ALA A 134 10.18 5.48 1.38
C ALA A 134 11.04 5.17 0.15
N ASN A 135 12.06 5.99 -0.17
CA ASN A 135 12.90 5.80 -1.35
C ASN A 135 13.46 4.38 -1.44
N TRP A 136 14.08 3.93 -0.35
CA TRP A 136 14.69 2.61 -0.29
C TRP A 136 13.65 1.51 -0.31
N HIS A 137 12.61 1.62 0.52
CA HIS A 137 11.59 0.60 0.68
C HIS A 137 10.76 0.37 -0.60
N GLU A 138 10.41 1.44 -1.32
CA GLU A 138 9.69 1.34 -2.59
C GLU A 138 10.56 0.73 -3.69
N ARG A 139 11.88 1.02 -3.72
CA ARG A 139 12.80 0.38 -4.67
C ARG A 139 12.99 -1.11 -4.38
N GLU A 140 13.18 -1.47 -3.11
CA GLU A 140 13.26 -2.86 -2.66
C GLU A 140 11.98 -3.64 -3.02
N THR A 141 10.82 -3.05 -2.72
CA THR A 141 9.51 -3.65 -3.04
C THR A 141 9.30 -3.77 -4.55
N HIS A 142 9.71 -2.77 -5.33
CA HIS A 142 9.69 -2.83 -6.80
C HIS A 142 10.54 -3.98 -7.32
N GLU A 143 11.77 -4.11 -6.82
CA GLU A 143 12.72 -5.10 -7.29
C GLU A 143 12.29 -6.53 -6.94
N PHE A 144 11.81 -6.75 -5.71
CA PHE A 144 11.45 -8.08 -5.26
C PHE A 144 10.04 -8.56 -5.64
N PHE A 145 9.09 -7.64 -5.83
CA PHE A 145 7.68 -7.96 -6.14
C PHE A 145 7.22 -7.43 -7.51
N GLY A 146 8.02 -6.62 -8.20
CA GLY A 146 7.66 -6.03 -9.50
C GLY A 146 6.63 -4.91 -9.42
N ILE A 147 6.47 -4.27 -8.26
CA ILE A 147 5.48 -3.20 -8.03
C ILE A 147 6.02 -1.86 -8.51
N ARG A 148 5.31 -1.19 -9.41
CA ARG A 148 5.71 0.12 -9.95
C ARG A 148 5.15 1.27 -9.12
N PHE A 149 6.04 2.05 -8.50
CA PHE A 149 5.71 3.26 -7.75
C PHE A 149 5.80 4.51 -8.65
N LEU A 150 4.66 4.99 -9.12
CA LEU A 150 4.56 6.12 -10.04
C LEU A 150 5.01 7.42 -9.36
N GLY A 151 5.86 8.20 -10.04
CA GLY A 151 6.41 9.45 -9.49
C GLY A 151 7.60 9.26 -8.55
N HIS A 152 8.10 8.04 -8.37
CA HIS A 152 9.31 7.77 -7.59
C HIS A 152 10.57 8.30 -8.34
N PRO A 153 11.49 9.03 -7.66
CA PRO A 153 12.59 9.73 -8.35
C PRO A 153 13.68 8.81 -8.90
N ASN A 154 13.84 7.60 -8.34
CA ASN A 154 14.90 6.67 -8.72
C ASN A 154 14.43 5.21 -8.55
N LEU A 155 13.43 4.79 -9.32
CA LEU A 155 12.89 3.42 -9.24
C LEU A 155 13.75 2.44 -10.04
N THR A 156 15.03 2.34 -9.67
CA THR A 156 16.00 1.45 -10.30
C THR A 156 16.38 0.31 -9.34
N PRO A 157 16.52 -0.94 -9.86
CA PRO A 157 17.03 -2.09 -9.10
C PRO A 157 18.39 -1.79 -8.46
N PHE A 158 18.68 -2.40 -7.32
CA PHE A 158 19.98 -2.26 -6.65
C PHE A 158 20.37 -3.40 -5.70
N LEU A 159 19.46 -4.33 -5.36
CA LEU A 159 19.73 -5.48 -4.49
C LEU A 159 20.01 -6.78 -5.25
N LEU A 160 19.29 -7.00 -6.35
CA LEU A 160 19.43 -8.15 -7.22
C LEU A 160 20.59 -7.95 -8.21
N PRO A 161 21.07 -9.03 -8.85
CA PRO A 161 21.98 -8.92 -9.98
C PRO A 161 21.45 -7.96 -11.06
N GLU A 162 22.34 -7.22 -11.71
CA GLU A 162 21.97 -6.18 -12.70
C GLU A 162 21.17 -6.73 -13.90
N ASP A 163 21.32 -8.02 -14.19
CA ASP A 163 20.66 -8.76 -15.27
C ASP A 163 19.40 -9.51 -14.80
N ALA A 164 18.96 -9.32 -13.55
CA ALA A 164 17.79 -10.00 -13.02
C ALA A 164 16.51 -9.61 -13.77
N THR A 165 15.85 -10.61 -14.37
CA THR A 165 14.54 -10.47 -15.04
C THR A 165 13.40 -11.09 -14.21
N TYR A 166 13.61 -11.32 -12.92
CA TYR A 166 12.71 -12.05 -12.04
C TYR A 166 12.42 -11.28 -10.74
N HIS A 167 11.35 -11.67 -10.06
CA HIS A 167 10.89 -11.08 -8.79
C HIS A 167 10.79 -12.19 -7.74
N PRO A 168 11.83 -12.41 -6.92
CA PRO A 168 11.97 -13.64 -6.15
C PRO A 168 10.99 -13.77 -4.98
N LEU A 169 10.33 -12.69 -4.56
CA LEU A 169 9.31 -12.74 -3.50
C LEU A 169 7.88 -12.93 -4.04
N ARG A 170 7.70 -13.10 -5.36
CA ARG A 170 6.44 -13.57 -5.94
C ARG A 170 6.26 -15.08 -5.70
N LYS A 171 5.04 -15.52 -5.42
CA LYS A 171 4.72 -16.90 -5.04
C LYS A 171 4.84 -17.92 -6.17
N ASP A 172 4.85 -17.47 -7.42
CA ASP A 172 5.09 -18.30 -8.62
C ASP A 172 6.57 -18.39 -9.00
N PHE A 173 7.48 -17.72 -8.28
CA PHE A 173 8.91 -17.85 -8.50
C PHE A 173 9.41 -19.22 -8.04
N GLN A 174 10.05 -19.96 -8.95
CA GLN A 174 10.54 -21.32 -8.71
C GLN A 174 12.05 -21.38 -8.36
N GLY A 175 12.69 -20.22 -8.18
CA GLY A 175 14.15 -20.12 -8.00
C GLY A 175 14.88 -19.83 -9.32
N ALA A 176 16.05 -19.20 -9.22
CA ALA A 176 17.03 -19.23 -10.30
C ALA A 176 17.68 -20.62 -10.26
N ALA A 177 17.51 -21.41 -11.33
CA ALA A 177 18.16 -22.70 -11.47
C ALA A 177 19.68 -22.56 -11.59
#